data_AF-A0AAN6LPW8-F1
#
_entry.id   AF-A0AAN6LPW8-F1
#
_cell.length_a   1.000
_cell.length_b   1.000
_cell.length_c   1.000
_cell.angle_alpha   90.00
_cell.angle_beta   90.00
_cell.angle_gamma   90.00
#
_symmetry.space_group_name_H-M   'P 1'
#
loop_
_entity.id
_entity.type
_entity.pdbx_description
1 polymer ?
#
loop_
_entity_poly.entity_id
_entity_poly.type
_entity_poly.pdbx_seq_one_letter_code
_entity_poly.pdbx_strand_id
1 'polypeptide(L)'
;MAYGGRDDHLFRAAILQSGGAFPLTRPDTPAFQSTFDSLITNTTCSPFANATATEKLNCIRTLPVDVFRAKVGRSTGQSIDGDFTRTSIQRALPEGAYIRVPTIVGANTDEGTNSAPKGINTTAQLFSPVADGFFRPRKLPNATVATLINLYSTNPRLGCPYNTGSAKFSSGALDKMACSIFGDIVQIGPARMIAETLARDGVPVYRYRFNHLPSNTSGVGRGIGTGVEQAYVFSNVGSEQAWDRNMGYQMAALWATFAHDLDPNAVVGDLGMPEWLQYGEDRNSMVFNGYGSWIEKDTYREEAIRYIIDNVLQDGALTAKQQLVA
;
A
#
# COMPACT_ATOMS: atom_id res chain seq x y z
N MET A 1 11.06 -2.02 -11.40
CA MET A 1 11.63 -0.68 -11.11
C MET A 1 13.10 -0.73 -10.76
N ALA A 2 13.58 -1.80 -10.11
CA ALA A 2 15.00 -1.96 -9.79
C ALA A 2 15.88 -1.66 -11.02
N TYR A 3 16.96 -0.91 -10.83
CA TYR A 3 17.92 -0.52 -11.88
C TYR A 3 17.27 0.15 -13.10
N GLY A 4 16.20 0.92 -12.89
CA GLY A 4 15.46 1.58 -13.98
C GLY A 4 14.62 0.62 -14.83
N GLY A 5 14.26 -0.55 -14.30
CA GLY A 5 13.46 -1.56 -15.00
C GLY A 5 14.29 -2.55 -15.83
N ARG A 6 15.60 -2.66 -15.58
CA ARG A 6 16.44 -3.70 -16.21
C ARG A 6 15.89 -5.09 -15.86
N ASP A 7 15.63 -5.89 -16.88
CA ASP A 7 15.15 -7.26 -16.73
C ASP A 7 16.32 -8.25 -16.84
N ASP A 8 16.80 -8.73 -15.68
CA ASP A 8 17.80 -9.79 -15.58
C ASP A 8 17.15 -11.18 -15.47
N HIS A 9 15.83 -11.29 -15.72
CA HIS A 9 15.02 -12.51 -15.66
C HIS A 9 15.04 -13.23 -14.30
N LEU A 10 15.10 -12.47 -13.20
CA LEU A 10 15.13 -13.00 -11.83
C LEU A 10 13.77 -13.53 -11.35
N PHE A 11 12.68 -13.12 -12.00
CA PHE A 11 11.31 -13.56 -11.71
C PHE A 11 10.47 -13.46 -12.98
N ARG A 12 9.35 -14.19 -13.00
CA ARG A 12 8.44 -14.26 -14.17
C ARG A 12 7.01 -13.82 -13.88
N ALA A 13 6.69 -13.48 -12.64
CA ALA A 13 5.38 -13.02 -12.19
C ALA A 13 5.52 -12.19 -10.91
N ALA A 14 4.49 -11.42 -10.57
CA ALA A 14 4.40 -10.70 -9.30
C ALA A 14 3.02 -10.85 -8.64
N ILE A 15 2.98 -10.88 -7.31
CA ILE A 15 1.75 -10.82 -6.52
C ILE A 15 1.92 -9.67 -5.52
N LEU A 16 1.06 -8.65 -5.61
CA LEU A 16 1.14 -7.40 -4.86
C LEU A 16 -0.09 -7.26 -3.95
N GLN A 17 0.04 -7.65 -2.69
CA GLN A 17 -1.06 -7.64 -1.72
C GLN A 17 -1.01 -6.39 -0.84
N SER A 18 -2.06 -5.56 -0.87
CA SER A 18 -2.14 -4.32 -0.10
C SER A 18 -0.88 -3.46 -0.29
N GLY A 19 -0.41 -3.39 -1.53
CA GLY A 19 0.79 -2.67 -1.92
C GLY A 19 0.55 -1.16 -1.95
N GLY A 20 1.48 -0.39 -1.38
CA GLY A 20 1.49 1.06 -1.51
C GLY A 20 2.36 1.53 -2.67
N ALA A 21 2.05 2.73 -3.16
CA ALA A 21 2.88 3.49 -4.08
C ALA A 21 3.23 4.80 -3.38
N PHE A 22 4.14 4.75 -2.41
CA PHE A 22 4.60 5.96 -1.72
C PHE A 22 5.69 6.64 -2.54
N PRO A 23 5.69 7.98 -2.64
CA PRO A 23 6.82 8.70 -3.20
C PRO A 23 8.09 8.43 -2.38
N LEU A 24 9.17 8.09 -3.05
CA LEU A 24 10.46 7.90 -2.42
C LEU A 24 11.22 9.21 -2.33
N THR A 25 12.05 9.32 -1.29
CA THR A 25 12.94 10.46 -1.04
C THR A 25 14.40 10.03 -1.20
N ARG A 26 15.33 10.99 -1.26
CA ARG A 26 16.77 10.69 -1.21
C ARG A 26 17.20 10.20 0.17
N PRO A 27 18.33 9.48 0.30
CA PRO A 27 18.84 9.04 1.59
C PRO A 27 19.33 10.20 2.51
N ASP A 28 19.50 11.41 1.98
CA ASP A 28 20.08 12.59 2.65
C ASP A 28 19.04 13.49 3.36
N THR A 29 17.80 13.02 3.55
CA THR A 29 16.79 13.81 4.28
C THR A 29 17.15 14.01 5.76
N PRO A 30 16.71 15.11 6.40
CA PRO A 30 16.89 15.31 7.84
C PRO A 30 16.35 14.17 8.70
N ALA A 31 15.27 13.49 8.25
CA ALA A 31 14.67 12.37 8.96
C ALA A 31 15.59 11.13 8.97
N PHE A 32 16.20 10.80 7.82
CA PHE A 32 17.18 9.72 7.72
C PHE A 32 18.49 10.10 8.43
N GLN A 33 18.94 11.34 8.31
CA GLN A 33 20.12 11.82 9.03
C GLN A 33 19.94 11.72 10.55
N SER A 34 18.77 12.12 11.08
CA SER A 34 18.46 11.96 12.51
C SER A 34 18.48 10.49 12.97
N THR A 35 18.08 9.56 12.10
CA THR A 35 18.14 8.12 12.38
C THR A 35 19.57 7.59 12.41
N PHE A 36 20.43 8.08 11.50
CA PHE A 36 21.86 7.79 11.54
C PHE A 36 22.52 8.38 12.79
N ASP A 37 22.23 9.64 13.10
CA ASP A 37 22.83 10.37 14.22
C ASP A 37 22.41 9.78 15.58
N SER A 38 21.25 9.14 15.69
CA SER A 38 20.82 8.49 16.93
C SER A 38 21.74 7.32 17.33
N LEU A 39 22.32 6.62 16.34
CA LEU A 39 23.28 5.54 16.56
C LEU A 39 24.65 6.05 16.98
N ILE A 40 24.93 7.34 16.75
CA ILE A 40 26.16 7.99 17.23
C ILE A 40 25.92 8.59 18.61
N THR A 41 24.91 9.45 18.74
CA THR A 41 24.67 10.25 19.94
C THR A 41 24.19 9.44 21.13
N ASN A 42 23.44 8.36 20.93
CA ASN A 42 22.81 7.58 22.01
C ASN A 42 23.52 6.25 22.32
N THR A 43 24.77 6.08 21.87
CA THR A 43 25.56 4.86 22.04
C THR A 43 26.98 5.18 22.50
N THR A 44 27.81 4.16 22.62
CA THR A 44 29.25 4.29 22.85
C THR A 44 30.00 4.95 21.68
N CYS A 45 29.32 5.22 20.55
CA CYS A 45 29.88 5.92 19.40
C CYS A 45 29.87 7.44 19.50
N SER A 46 29.35 8.01 20.59
CA SER A 46 29.29 9.47 20.75
C SER A 46 30.63 10.21 20.61
N PRO A 47 31.81 9.64 20.97
CA PRO A 47 33.09 10.31 20.72
C PRO A 47 33.39 10.52 19.22
N PHE A 48 32.73 9.78 18.34
CA PHE A 48 32.88 9.88 16.88
C PHE A 48 31.91 10.90 16.24
N ALA A 49 31.17 11.70 17.01
CA ALA A 49 30.20 12.67 16.49
C ALA A 49 30.79 13.65 15.45
N ASN A 50 32.05 14.05 15.64
CA ASN A 50 32.77 14.95 14.73
C ASN A 50 33.82 14.23 13.86
N ALA A 51 33.81 12.90 13.86
CA ALA A 51 34.74 12.08 13.09
C ALA A 51 34.30 11.97 11.62
N THR A 52 35.14 11.37 10.77
CA THR A 52 34.80 11.07 9.38
C THR A 52 33.64 10.08 9.28
N ALA A 53 32.96 10.04 8.13
CA ALA A 53 31.88 9.07 7.88
C ALA A 53 32.36 7.62 8.07
N THR A 54 33.57 7.30 7.65
CA THR A 54 34.19 5.97 7.82
C THR A 54 34.34 5.59 9.29
N GLU A 55 34.83 6.50 10.13
CA GLU A 55 35.03 6.25 11.56
C GLU A 55 33.70 6.09 12.29
N LYS A 56 32.72 6.95 11.97
CA LYS A 56 31.33 6.82 12.47
C LYS A 56 30.75 5.44 12.15
N LEU A 57 30.84 5.01 10.89
CA LEU A 57 30.34 3.71 10.45
C LEU A 57 31.09 2.55 11.10
N ASN A 58 32.41 2.65 11.26
CA ASN A 58 33.20 1.61 11.91
C ASN A 58 32.79 1.43 13.37
N CYS A 59 32.54 2.53 14.09
CA CYS A 59 32.01 2.41 15.45
C CYS A 59 30.60 1.79 15.46
N ILE A 60 29.69 2.24 14.59
CA ILE A 60 28.33 1.68 14.54
C ILE A 60 28.37 0.15 14.29
N ARG A 61 29.28 -0.32 13.44
CA ARG A 61 29.44 -1.76 13.12
C ARG A 61 29.94 -2.60 14.30
N THR A 62 30.56 -2.01 15.32
CA THR A 62 31.01 -2.74 16.52
C THR A 62 29.98 -2.72 17.65
N LEU A 63 28.87 -1.98 17.49
CA LEU A 63 27.79 -1.98 18.47
C LEU A 63 27.18 -3.38 18.60
N PRO A 64 26.92 -3.85 19.83
CA PRO A 64 26.06 -5.01 20.03
C PRO A 64 24.69 -4.84 19.35
N VAL A 65 24.15 -5.92 18.80
CA VAL A 65 22.92 -5.86 17.99
C VAL A 65 21.70 -5.36 18.77
N ASP A 66 21.62 -5.69 20.06
CA ASP A 66 20.59 -5.23 20.98
C ASP A 66 20.69 -3.72 21.23
N VAL A 67 21.91 -3.19 21.39
CA VAL A 67 22.18 -1.75 21.51
C VAL A 67 21.79 -1.03 20.22
N PHE A 68 22.21 -1.54 19.05
CA PHE A 68 21.83 -0.96 17.76
C PHE A 68 20.31 -0.88 17.63
N ARG A 69 19.60 -2.00 17.86
CA ARG A 69 18.14 -2.07 17.73
C ARG A 69 17.41 -1.18 18.72
N ALA A 70 17.95 -0.99 19.91
CA ALA A 70 17.36 -0.12 20.92
C ALA A 70 17.55 1.38 20.63
N LYS A 71 18.53 1.75 19.78
CA LYS A 71 18.95 3.15 19.59
C LYS A 71 18.78 3.69 18.17
N VAL A 72 18.62 2.82 17.16
CA VAL A 72 18.33 3.25 15.79
C VAL A 72 17.02 4.04 15.73
N GLY A 73 17.05 5.17 15.04
CA GLY A 73 15.86 5.99 14.81
C GLY A 73 14.79 5.28 14.00
N ARG A 74 13.58 5.85 13.99
CA ARG A 74 12.40 5.21 13.38
C ARG A 74 12.26 5.49 11.89
N SER A 75 12.90 6.55 11.39
CA SER A 75 12.85 6.91 9.97
C SER A 75 13.83 6.03 9.21
N THR A 76 13.34 4.88 8.78
CA THR A 76 14.06 3.92 7.93
C THR A 76 13.16 3.55 6.76
N GLY A 77 13.73 3.15 5.63
CA GLY A 77 12.92 2.76 4.48
C GLY A 77 13.68 2.82 3.16
N GLN A 78 12.94 2.57 2.09
CA GLN A 78 13.44 2.70 0.71
C GLN A 78 13.70 4.17 0.39
N SER A 79 14.73 4.41 -0.41
CA SER A 79 15.11 5.74 -0.88
C SER A 79 15.55 5.67 -2.33
N ILE A 80 15.63 6.83 -2.99
CA ILE A 80 16.25 6.97 -4.30
C ILE A 80 17.76 7.02 -4.09
N ASP A 81 18.42 5.88 -4.29
CA ASP A 81 19.87 5.70 -4.12
C ASP A 81 20.66 6.00 -5.41
N GLY A 82 19.95 6.16 -6.53
CA GLY A 82 20.55 6.46 -7.84
C GLY A 82 21.02 5.23 -8.61
N ASP A 83 20.95 4.02 -8.02
CA ASP A 83 21.33 2.78 -8.69
C ASP A 83 20.22 1.74 -8.65
N PHE A 84 19.99 1.09 -7.50
CA PHE A 84 18.94 0.08 -7.35
C PHE A 84 17.57 0.73 -7.50
N THR A 85 17.31 1.84 -6.80
CA THR A 85 16.09 2.62 -6.94
C THR A 85 16.40 4.00 -7.48
N ARG A 86 16.10 4.20 -8.77
CA ARG A 86 16.42 5.44 -9.49
C ARG A 86 15.33 6.49 -9.39
N THR A 87 14.09 6.08 -9.16
CA THR A 87 12.94 6.97 -9.04
C THR A 87 11.78 6.30 -8.30
N SER A 88 10.72 7.07 -8.02
CA SER A 88 9.49 6.57 -7.41
C SER A 88 8.59 5.89 -8.44
N ILE A 89 7.72 4.99 -7.99
CA ILE A 89 6.82 4.21 -8.86
C ILE A 89 5.90 5.06 -9.74
N GLN A 90 5.51 6.23 -9.26
CA GLN A 90 4.64 7.16 -9.98
C GLN A 90 5.32 7.76 -11.23
N ARG A 91 6.66 7.69 -11.31
CA ARG A 91 7.44 8.06 -12.49
C ARG A 91 7.84 6.83 -13.30
N ALA A 92 8.29 5.79 -12.62
CA ALA A 92 8.75 4.57 -13.27
C ALA A 92 7.66 3.90 -14.12
N LEU A 93 6.41 3.86 -13.64
CA LEU A 93 5.31 3.22 -14.36
C LEU A 93 4.92 3.97 -15.65
N PRO A 94 4.65 5.29 -15.64
CA PRO A 94 4.39 6.04 -16.88
C PRO A 94 5.54 6.01 -17.89
N GLU A 95 6.79 6.01 -17.41
CA GLU A 95 7.99 6.01 -18.26
C GLU A 95 8.33 4.60 -18.79
N GLY A 96 7.58 3.56 -18.39
CA GLY A 96 7.85 2.18 -18.79
C GLY A 96 9.10 1.56 -18.12
N ALA A 97 9.66 2.21 -17.10
CA ALA A 97 10.87 1.80 -16.37
C ALA A 97 10.57 0.72 -15.32
N TYR A 98 9.92 -0.36 -15.75
CA TYR A 98 9.56 -1.50 -14.91
C TYR A 98 9.55 -2.80 -15.72
N ILE A 99 9.68 -3.94 -15.03
CA ILE A 99 9.69 -5.26 -15.66
C ILE A 99 8.23 -5.68 -15.91
N ARG A 100 7.94 -6.07 -17.14
CA ARG A 100 6.58 -6.44 -17.61
C ARG A 100 6.35 -7.93 -17.41
N VAL A 101 5.77 -8.30 -16.27
CA VAL A 101 5.39 -9.69 -15.96
C VAL A 101 3.93 -9.78 -15.56
N PRO A 102 3.25 -10.92 -15.80
CA PRO A 102 1.94 -11.19 -15.26
C PRO A 102 1.87 -10.85 -13.78
N THR A 103 0.80 -10.16 -13.37
CA THR A 103 0.71 -9.64 -12.00
C THR A 103 -0.68 -9.85 -11.38
N ILE A 104 -0.73 -10.36 -10.14
CA ILE A 104 -1.90 -10.19 -9.26
C ILE A 104 -1.69 -8.91 -8.44
N VAL A 105 -2.70 -8.03 -8.36
CA VAL A 105 -2.64 -6.83 -7.52
C VAL A 105 -3.92 -6.62 -6.73
N GLY A 106 -3.77 -6.31 -5.44
CA GLY A 106 -4.77 -6.49 -4.41
C GLY A 106 -4.91 -5.34 -3.44
N ALA A 107 -6.12 -5.13 -2.93
CA ALA A 107 -6.37 -4.31 -1.74
C ALA A 107 -7.57 -4.87 -0.96
N ASN A 108 -7.64 -4.55 0.32
CA ASN A 108 -8.76 -4.91 1.17
C ASN A 108 -9.83 -3.81 1.14
N THR A 109 -11.08 -4.14 1.49
CA THR A 109 -12.17 -3.15 1.41
C THR A 109 -11.95 -1.93 2.32
N ASP A 110 -11.36 -2.13 3.50
CA ASP A 110 -11.24 -1.11 4.55
C ASP A 110 -9.77 -0.81 4.89
N GLU A 111 -8.88 -0.68 3.89
CA GLU A 111 -7.43 -0.46 4.08
C GLU A 111 -7.08 0.68 5.06
N GLY A 112 -7.93 1.70 5.12
CA GLY A 112 -7.70 2.85 6.00
C GLY A 112 -7.85 2.56 7.49
N THR A 113 -8.35 1.39 7.91
CA THR A 113 -8.63 1.15 9.34
C THR A 113 -7.36 1.15 10.20
N ASN A 114 -6.23 0.81 9.58
CA ASN A 114 -4.92 0.81 10.24
C ASN A 114 -4.14 2.11 10.05
N SER A 115 -4.44 2.89 9.00
CA SER A 115 -3.62 4.05 8.59
C SER A 115 -4.29 5.40 8.87
N ALA A 116 -5.61 5.46 9.03
CA ALA A 116 -6.29 6.74 9.20
C ALA A 116 -6.07 7.35 10.60
N PRO A 117 -5.97 8.70 10.69
CA PRO A 117 -6.02 9.38 11.97
C PRO A 117 -7.39 9.16 12.63
N LYS A 118 -7.41 9.18 13.95
CA LYS A 118 -8.60 8.95 14.79
C LYS A 118 -8.93 10.20 15.60
N GLY A 119 -10.18 10.33 16.05
CA GLY A 119 -10.65 11.49 16.81
C GLY A 119 -10.95 12.72 15.95
N ILE A 120 -11.14 12.53 14.64
CA ILE A 120 -11.52 13.56 13.69
C ILE A 120 -13.02 13.82 13.81
N ASN A 121 -13.39 15.07 14.09
CA ASN A 121 -14.77 15.53 14.24
C ASN A 121 -15.20 16.52 13.15
N THR A 122 -14.24 17.20 12.50
CA THR A 122 -14.53 18.19 11.45
C THR A 122 -13.60 18.01 10.25
N THR A 123 -14.03 18.47 9.08
CA THR A 123 -13.20 18.42 7.86
C THR A 123 -11.95 19.30 7.99
N ALA A 124 -12.01 20.38 8.78
CA ALA A 124 -10.84 21.20 9.08
C ALA A 124 -9.74 20.40 9.82
N GLN A 125 -10.11 19.46 10.69
CA GLN A 125 -9.15 18.59 11.38
C GLN A 125 -8.47 17.57 10.43
N LEU A 126 -9.07 17.26 9.28
CA LEU A 126 -8.44 16.42 8.26
C LEU A 126 -7.37 17.15 7.45
N PHE A 127 -7.35 18.48 7.46
CA PHE A 127 -6.51 19.23 6.55
C PHE A 127 -5.01 18.95 6.75
N SER A 128 -4.49 19.06 7.98
CA SER A 128 -3.07 18.77 8.24
C SER A 128 -2.74 17.30 7.97
N PRO A 129 -3.47 16.30 8.51
CA PRO A 129 -3.18 14.90 8.21
C PRO A 129 -3.15 14.58 6.72
N VAL A 130 -4.08 15.11 5.93
CA VAL A 130 -4.14 14.86 4.48
C VAL A 130 -3.02 15.60 3.75
N ALA A 131 -2.69 16.82 4.15
CA ALA A 131 -1.58 17.59 3.59
C ALA A 131 -0.23 16.90 3.83
N ASP A 132 0.00 16.46 5.06
CA ASP A 132 1.22 15.77 5.47
C ASP A 132 1.31 14.40 4.80
N GLY A 133 0.20 13.64 4.80
CA GLY A 133 0.12 12.31 4.19
C GLY A 133 1.10 11.29 4.76
N PHE A 134 1.18 10.13 4.12
CA PHE A 134 2.15 9.09 4.45
C PHE A 134 3.41 9.23 3.57
N PHE A 135 4.57 9.30 4.22
CA PHE A 135 5.90 9.24 3.59
C PHE A 135 6.13 10.25 2.45
N ARG A 136 5.42 11.39 2.44
CA ARG A 136 5.63 12.42 1.41
C ARG A 136 6.84 13.29 1.75
N PRO A 137 7.68 13.66 0.76
CA PRO A 137 8.79 14.58 0.97
C PRO A 137 8.33 16.01 1.26
N ARG A 138 7.12 16.38 0.83
CA ARG A 138 6.55 17.70 1.02
C ARG A 138 5.06 17.62 1.26
N LYS A 139 4.51 18.64 1.92
CA LYS A 139 3.07 18.79 2.09
C LYS A 139 2.39 19.01 0.74
N LEU A 140 1.19 18.47 0.58
CA LEU A 140 0.33 18.79 -0.55
C LEU A 140 -0.05 20.28 -0.54
N PRO A 141 -0.24 20.89 -1.72
CA PRO A 141 -0.84 22.21 -1.82
C PRO A 141 -2.22 22.27 -1.16
N ASN A 142 -2.55 23.40 -0.54
CA ASN A 142 -3.82 23.60 0.15
C ASN A 142 -5.04 23.34 -0.75
N ALA A 143 -4.97 23.78 -2.01
CA ALA A 143 -6.04 23.53 -2.99
C ALA A 143 -6.22 22.02 -3.26
N THR A 144 -5.11 21.28 -3.36
CA THR A 144 -5.15 19.84 -3.58
C THR A 144 -5.84 19.12 -2.43
N VAL A 145 -5.50 19.51 -1.19
CA VAL A 145 -6.09 18.97 0.05
C VAL A 145 -7.58 19.29 0.15
N ALA A 146 -7.96 20.54 -0.13
CA ALA A 146 -9.35 20.98 -0.07
C ALA A 146 -10.23 20.20 -1.06
N THR A 147 -9.78 20.08 -2.32
CA THR A 147 -10.48 19.29 -3.34
C THR A 147 -10.61 17.84 -2.90
N LEU A 148 -9.51 17.22 -2.45
CA LEU A 148 -9.54 15.81 -2.04
C LEU A 148 -10.53 15.56 -0.90
N ILE A 149 -10.53 16.41 0.15
CA ILE A 149 -11.47 16.27 1.27
C ILE A 149 -12.92 16.39 0.79
N ASN A 150 -13.20 17.30 -0.14
CA ASN A 150 -14.55 17.51 -0.66
C ASN A 150 -15.09 16.34 -1.50
N LEU A 151 -14.23 15.49 -2.04
CA LEU A 151 -14.63 14.29 -2.79
C LEU A 151 -15.18 13.17 -1.91
N TYR A 152 -15.08 13.28 -0.58
CA TYR A 152 -15.58 12.28 0.36
C TYR A 152 -16.76 12.81 1.17
N SER A 153 -17.78 11.96 1.35
CA SER A 153 -18.96 12.32 2.14
C SER A 153 -18.67 12.31 3.64
N THR A 154 -19.26 13.29 4.35
CA THR A 154 -19.32 13.29 5.82
C THR A 154 -20.39 12.35 6.38
N ASN A 155 -21.22 11.74 5.52
CA ASN A 155 -22.21 10.75 5.94
C ASN A 155 -21.51 9.45 6.37
N PRO A 156 -21.58 9.04 7.66
CA PRO A 156 -20.85 7.86 8.15
C PRO A 156 -21.26 6.56 7.46
N ARG A 157 -22.45 6.49 6.84
CA ARG A 157 -22.90 5.31 6.10
C ARG A 157 -22.09 5.04 4.83
N LEU A 158 -21.42 6.07 4.30
CA LEU A 158 -20.63 6.01 3.07
C LEU A 158 -19.12 5.87 3.32
N GLY A 159 -18.70 5.87 4.59
CA GLY A 159 -17.28 5.79 4.96
C GLY A 159 -16.84 4.39 5.40
N CYS A 160 -15.53 4.19 5.45
CA CYS A 160 -14.91 2.98 5.98
C CYS A 160 -15.01 2.91 7.53
N PRO A 161 -15.21 1.74 8.17
CA PRO A 161 -15.47 0.45 7.55
C PRO A 161 -16.80 0.46 6.80
N TYR A 162 -16.76 0.07 5.53
CA TYR A 162 -17.91 0.19 4.64
C TYR A 162 -19.02 -0.79 5.07
N ASN A 163 -20.27 -0.49 4.71
CA ASN A 163 -21.44 -1.33 5.05
C ASN A 163 -21.70 -1.53 6.55
N THR A 164 -21.16 -0.67 7.42
CA THR A 164 -21.42 -0.70 8.88
C THR A 164 -22.44 0.35 9.35
N GLY A 165 -23.16 0.97 8.41
CA GLY A 165 -24.12 2.04 8.71
C GLY A 165 -23.46 3.22 9.45
N SER A 166 -24.14 3.72 10.48
CA SER A 166 -23.64 4.83 11.31
C SER A 166 -22.82 4.35 12.52
N ALA A 167 -22.39 3.08 12.55
CA ALA A 167 -21.52 2.59 13.62
C ALA A 167 -20.26 3.45 13.70
N LYS A 168 -19.86 3.84 14.91
CA LYS A 168 -18.63 4.60 15.10
C LYS A 168 -17.42 3.70 14.81
N PHE A 169 -16.54 4.15 13.93
CA PHE A 169 -15.26 3.48 13.68
C PHE A 169 -14.29 3.69 14.86
N SER A 170 -14.20 4.92 15.37
CA SER A 170 -13.47 5.25 16.59
C SER A 170 -14.16 6.43 17.31
N SER A 171 -13.41 7.33 17.96
CA SER A 171 -13.99 8.38 18.82
C SER A 171 -14.59 9.56 18.04
N GLY A 172 -14.06 9.86 16.86
CA GLY A 172 -14.42 11.02 16.04
C GLY A 172 -15.61 10.79 15.11
N ALA A 173 -16.41 11.84 14.90
CA ALA A 173 -17.58 11.81 14.00
C ALA A 173 -17.23 11.57 12.52
N LEU A 174 -16.04 11.99 12.08
CA LEU A 174 -15.55 11.87 10.70
C LEU A 174 -14.43 10.84 10.56
N ASP A 175 -14.16 10.01 11.57
CA ASP A 175 -13.14 8.96 11.49
C ASP A 175 -13.42 7.99 10.34
N LYS A 176 -14.69 7.79 9.97
CA LYS A 176 -15.04 6.96 8.81
C LYS A 176 -14.64 7.56 7.47
N MET A 177 -14.82 8.88 7.33
CA MET A 177 -14.35 9.64 6.17
C MET A 177 -12.83 9.64 6.11
N ALA A 178 -12.17 9.82 7.26
CA ALA A 178 -10.71 9.69 7.37
C ALA A 178 -10.25 8.30 6.90
N CYS A 179 -10.91 7.24 7.36
CA CYS A 179 -10.61 5.87 6.91
C CYS A 179 -10.66 5.75 5.38
N SER A 180 -11.72 6.23 4.74
CA SER A 180 -11.85 6.18 3.28
C SER A 180 -10.71 6.91 2.57
N ILE A 181 -10.42 8.16 2.96
CA ILE A 181 -9.36 8.98 2.35
C ILE A 181 -8.00 8.29 2.45
N PHE A 182 -7.64 7.84 3.65
CA PHE A 182 -6.29 7.30 3.87
C PHE A 182 -6.12 5.89 3.30
N GLY A 183 -7.16 5.05 3.31
CA GLY A 183 -7.11 3.75 2.60
C GLY A 183 -6.94 3.92 1.08
N ASP A 184 -7.63 4.91 0.51
CA ASP A 184 -7.53 5.25 -0.91
C ASP A 184 -6.16 5.81 -1.29
N ILE A 185 -5.57 6.68 -0.46
CA ILE A 185 -4.20 7.21 -0.68
C ILE A 185 -3.15 6.10 -0.57
N VAL A 186 -3.24 5.26 0.47
CA VAL A 186 -2.14 4.39 0.89
C VAL A 186 -2.05 3.13 0.03
N GLN A 187 -3.17 2.52 -0.35
CA GLN A 187 -3.17 1.18 -0.96
C GLN A 187 -4.15 1.02 -2.12
N ILE A 188 -5.39 1.47 -1.98
CA ILE A 188 -6.42 1.21 -3.00
C ILE A 188 -6.12 1.98 -4.29
N GLY A 189 -5.80 3.27 -4.21
CA GLY A 189 -5.40 4.08 -5.36
C GLY A 189 -4.12 3.58 -6.04
N PRO A 190 -3.03 3.31 -5.29
CA PRO A 190 -1.85 2.62 -5.80
C PRO A 190 -2.12 1.31 -6.53
N ALA A 191 -2.95 0.43 -5.96
CA ALA A 191 -3.30 -0.85 -6.58
C ALA A 191 -4.06 -0.65 -7.90
N ARG A 192 -4.99 0.31 -7.96
CA ARG A 192 -5.69 0.68 -9.21
C ARG A 192 -4.74 1.27 -10.25
N MET A 193 -3.85 2.19 -9.87
CA MET A 193 -2.83 2.77 -10.75
C MET A 193 -1.92 1.70 -11.39
N ILE A 194 -1.47 0.72 -10.59
CA ILE A 194 -0.66 -0.41 -11.09
C ILE A 194 -1.46 -1.24 -12.09
N ALA A 195 -2.71 -1.61 -11.75
CA ALA A 195 -3.55 -2.42 -12.64
C ALA A 195 -3.85 -1.71 -13.97
N GLU A 196 -4.23 -0.43 -13.92
CA GLU A 196 -4.46 0.40 -15.12
C GLU A 196 -3.20 0.49 -15.99
N THR A 197 -2.03 0.69 -15.39
CA THR A 197 -0.76 0.81 -16.14
C THR A 197 -0.42 -0.51 -16.83
N LEU A 198 -0.50 -1.64 -16.12
CA LEU A 198 -0.18 -2.95 -16.67
C LEU A 198 -1.15 -3.34 -17.79
N ALA A 199 -2.45 -3.10 -17.60
CA ALA A 199 -3.46 -3.37 -18.61
C ALA A 199 -3.26 -2.51 -19.87
N ARG A 200 -3.00 -1.21 -19.72
CA ARG A 200 -2.63 -0.31 -20.85
C ARG A 200 -1.44 -0.84 -21.64
N ASP A 201 -0.48 -1.44 -20.94
CA ASP A 201 0.78 -1.93 -21.48
C ASP A 201 0.70 -3.37 -22.03
N GLY A 202 -0.50 -3.96 -22.07
CA GLY A 202 -0.74 -5.33 -22.56
C GLY A 202 -0.18 -6.42 -21.66
N VAL A 203 0.14 -6.10 -20.40
CA VAL A 203 0.65 -7.06 -19.42
C VAL A 203 -0.53 -7.72 -18.72
N PRO A 204 -0.60 -9.07 -18.66
CA PRO A 204 -1.67 -9.76 -17.94
C PRO A 204 -1.73 -9.31 -16.49
N VAL A 205 -2.89 -8.86 -16.05
CA VAL A 205 -3.09 -8.40 -14.67
C VAL A 205 -4.43 -8.87 -14.14
N TYR A 206 -4.41 -9.38 -12.92
CA TYR A 206 -5.59 -9.86 -12.20
C TYR A 206 -5.77 -9.01 -10.93
N ARG A 207 -6.86 -8.24 -10.88
CA ARG A 207 -7.19 -7.38 -9.75
C ARG A 207 -8.06 -8.13 -8.75
N TYR A 208 -7.85 -7.92 -7.46
CA TYR A 208 -8.82 -8.35 -6.44
C TYR A 208 -9.14 -7.31 -5.38
N ARG A 209 -10.33 -7.40 -4.81
CA ARG A 209 -10.71 -6.77 -3.55
C ARG A 209 -11.06 -7.82 -2.51
N PHE A 210 -10.30 -7.89 -1.43
CA PHE A 210 -10.64 -8.78 -0.33
C PHE A 210 -11.74 -8.12 0.50
N ASN A 211 -12.90 -8.77 0.56
CA ASN A 211 -14.12 -8.21 1.11
C ASN A 211 -14.78 -9.19 2.09
N HIS A 212 -14.00 -9.68 3.04
CA HIS A 212 -14.46 -10.63 4.02
C HIS A 212 -13.97 -10.29 5.41
N LEU A 213 -14.90 -10.21 6.37
CA LEU A 213 -14.54 -10.02 7.77
C LEU A 213 -14.45 -11.40 8.43
N PRO A 214 -13.28 -11.82 8.95
CA PRO A 214 -13.13 -13.13 9.60
C PRO A 214 -14.14 -13.32 10.73
N SER A 215 -14.67 -14.53 10.90
CA SER A 215 -15.75 -14.76 11.86
C SER A 215 -15.33 -14.55 13.32
N ASN A 216 -14.02 -14.62 13.61
CA ASN A 216 -13.45 -14.38 14.94
C ASN A 216 -13.14 -12.89 15.21
N THR A 217 -13.65 -11.98 14.37
CA THR A 217 -13.46 -10.54 14.56
C THR A 217 -14.29 -10.03 15.74
N SER A 218 -13.64 -9.34 16.67
CA SER A 218 -14.25 -8.86 17.93
C SER A 218 -15.10 -7.60 17.79
N GLY A 219 -15.17 -6.95 16.62
CA GLY A 219 -16.02 -5.79 16.41
C GLY A 219 -15.86 -5.14 15.03
N VAL A 220 -16.91 -4.42 14.60
CA VAL A 220 -16.99 -3.78 13.28
C VAL A 220 -15.89 -2.73 13.04
N GLY A 221 -15.35 -2.14 14.12
CA GLY A 221 -14.25 -1.16 14.04
C GLY A 221 -12.92 -1.76 13.59
N ARG A 222 -12.77 -3.09 13.57
CA ARG A 222 -11.58 -3.72 12.96
C ARG A 222 -11.58 -3.58 11.44
N GLY A 223 -12.79 -3.62 10.85
CA GLY A 223 -13.01 -3.63 9.41
C GLY A 223 -12.22 -4.72 8.69
N ILE A 224 -12.28 -4.68 7.36
CA ILE A 224 -11.54 -5.52 6.44
C ILE A 224 -10.24 -4.77 6.08
N GLY A 225 -9.41 -4.54 7.10
CA GLY A 225 -8.19 -3.72 7.01
C GLY A 225 -6.99 -4.45 6.41
N THR A 226 -5.88 -3.74 6.28
CA THR A 226 -4.62 -4.27 5.75
C THR A 226 -4.18 -5.56 6.42
N GLY A 227 -3.84 -6.56 5.62
CA GLY A 227 -3.26 -7.82 6.06
C GLY A 227 -4.25 -8.87 6.56
N VAL A 228 -5.55 -8.56 6.62
CA VAL A 228 -6.59 -9.53 7.02
C VAL A 228 -6.62 -10.74 6.08
N GLU A 229 -6.32 -10.54 4.79
CA GLU A 229 -6.33 -11.56 3.76
C GLU A 229 -5.14 -12.54 3.83
N GLN A 230 -4.05 -12.17 4.54
CA GLN A 230 -2.84 -12.98 4.59
C GLN A 230 -3.09 -14.39 5.13
N ALA A 231 -3.92 -14.51 6.17
CA ALA A 231 -4.29 -15.80 6.74
C ALA A 231 -5.01 -16.70 5.71
N TYR A 232 -5.77 -16.11 4.79
CA TYR A 232 -6.46 -16.84 3.72
C TYR A 232 -5.51 -17.22 2.60
N VAL A 233 -4.62 -16.31 2.18
CA VAL A 233 -3.59 -16.61 1.16
C VAL A 233 -2.70 -17.79 1.56
N PHE A 234 -2.33 -17.89 2.84
CA PHE A 234 -1.52 -19.01 3.35
C PHE A 234 -2.36 -20.21 3.80
N SER A 235 -3.68 -20.18 3.63
CA SER A 235 -4.61 -21.19 4.17
C SER A 235 -4.36 -21.49 5.67
N ASN A 236 -3.92 -20.49 6.43
CA ASN A 236 -3.66 -20.54 7.87
C ASN A 236 -4.69 -19.69 8.63
N VAL A 237 -5.96 -19.94 8.31
CA VAL A 237 -7.08 -19.19 8.87
C VAL A 237 -7.36 -19.68 10.28
N GLY A 238 -7.19 -18.82 11.28
CA GLY A 238 -7.44 -19.17 12.69
C GLY A 238 -8.91 -19.35 13.08
N SER A 239 -9.83 -19.20 12.13
CA SER A 239 -11.27 -19.42 12.33
C SER A 239 -11.63 -20.88 12.12
N GLU A 240 -12.50 -21.41 12.98
CA GLU A 240 -13.05 -22.75 12.82
C GLU A 240 -14.29 -22.82 11.91
N GLN A 241 -14.70 -21.69 11.33
CA GLN A 241 -15.86 -21.66 10.45
C GLN A 241 -15.56 -22.24 9.08
N ALA A 242 -16.50 -23.02 8.54
CA ALA A 242 -16.30 -23.74 7.29
C ALA A 242 -16.07 -22.79 6.10
N TRP A 243 -16.81 -21.68 6.03
CA TRP A 243 -16.65 -20.69 4.95
C TRP A 243 -15.29 -19.98 4.99
N ASP A 244 -14.77 -19.70 6.19
CA ASP A 244 -13.45 -19.08 6.37
C ASP A 244 -12.33 -20.03 5.90
N ARG A 245 -12.38 -21.29 6.32
CA ARG A 245 -11.41 -22.31 5.89
C ARG A 245 -11.50 -22.60 4.40
N ASN A 246 -12.72 -22.70 3.86
CA ASN A 246 -12.92 -22.94 2.44
C ASN A 246 -12.37 -21.78 1.59
N MET A 247 -12.66 -20.53 1.96
CA MET A 247 -12.09 -19.38 1.25
C MET A 247 -10.57 -19.33 1.37
N GLY A 248 -10.01 -19.75 2.51
CA GLY A 248 -8.55 -19.90 2.68
C GLY A 248 -7.95 -20.90 1.69
N TYR A 249 -8.58 -22.07 1.56
CA TYR A 249 -8.18 -23.07 0.56
C TYR A 249 -8.29 -22.53 -0.87
N GLN A 250 -9.42 -21.88 -1.21
CA GLN A 250 -9.64 -21.31 -2.54
C GLN A 250 -8.58 -20.25 -2.88
N MET A 251 -8.31 -19.30 -1.98
CA MET A 251 -7.29 -18.27 -2.22
C MET A 251 -5.88 -18.87 -2.33
N ALA A 252 -5.50 -19.77 -1.44
CA ALA A 252 -4.20 -20.43 -1.52
C ALA A 252 -4.01 -21.19 -2.85
N ALA A 253 -5.05 -21.89 -3.30
CA ALA A 253 -5.03 -22.59 -4.58
C ALA A 253 -4.88 -21.63 -5.78
N LEU A 254 -5.62 -20.52 -5.81
CA LEU A 254 -5.50 -19.51 -6.89
C LEU A 254 -4.11 -18.86 -6.92
N TRP A 255 -3.52 -18.55 -5.76
CA TRP A 255 -2.17 -18.00 -5.66
C TRP A 255 -1.12 -19.00 -6.15
N ALA A 256 -1.22 -20.27 -5.73
CA ALA A 256 -0.32 -21.32 -6.16
C ALA A 256 -0.45 -21.60 -7.67
N THR A 257 -1.67 -21.60 -8.19
CA THR A 257 -1.97 -21.77 -9.62
C THR A 257 -1.36 -20.63 -10.42
N PHE A 258 -1.54 -19.38 -10.00
CA PHE A 258 -0.89 -18.24 -10.67
C PHE A 258 0.64 -18.32 -10.63
N ALA A 259 1.23 -18.74 -9.51
CA ALA A 259 2.67 -18.92 -9.42
C ALA A 259 3.21 -20.00 -10.39
N HIS A 260 2.40 -21.04 -10.66
CA HIS A 260 2.76 -22.15 -11.56
C HIS A 260 2.41 -21.88 -13.03
N ASP A 261 1.23 -21.36 -13.33
CA ASP A 261 0.68 -21.24 -14.68
C ASP A 261 0.74 -19.82 -15.25
N LEU A 262 1.01 -18.81 -14.41
CA LEU A 262 0.88 -17.38 -14.73
C LEU A 262 -0.57 -16.93 -15.01
N ASP A 263 -1.53 -17.80 -14.72
CA ASP A 263 -2.97 -17.59 -14.83
C ASP A 263 -3.64 -18.29 -13.63
N PRO A 264 -4.50 -17.63 -12.84
CA PRO A 264 -5.15 -18.24 -11.67
C PRO A 264 -6.30 -19.19 -12.03
N ASN A 265 -6.71 -19.32 -13.30
CA ASN A 265 -8.00 -19.93 -13.67
C ASN A 265 -8.00 -21.46 -13.83
N ALA A 266 -6.86 -22.15 -13.82
CA ALA A 266 -6.82 -23.59 -14.09
C ALA A 266 -7.66 -24.44 -13.11
N VAL A 267 -7.89 -23.94 -11.89
CA VAL A 267 -8.58 -24.65 -10.80
C VAL A 267 -9.95 -24.06 -10.44
N VAL A 268 -10.40 -22.97 -11.07
CA VAL A 268 -11.61 -22.25 -10.60
C VAL A 268 -12.88 -23.11 -10.64
N GLY A 269 -13.00 -24.00 -11.64
CA GLY A 269 -14.12 -24.92 -11.76
C GLY A 269 -14.20 -25.91 -10.60
N ASP A 270 -13.08 -26.51 -10.22
CA ASP A 270 -12.97 -27.44 -9.09
C ASP A 270 -13.21 -26.73 -7.75
N LEU A 271 -12.84 -25.45 -7.67
CA LEU A 271 -13.02 -24.62 -6.48
C LEU A 271 -14.44 -24.04 -6.36
N GLY A 272 -15.29 -24.17 -7.38
CA GLY A 272 -16.59 -23.48 -7.44
C GLY A 272 -16.46 -21.94 -7.44
N MET A 273 -15.35 -21.42 -7.96
CA MET A 273 -15.07 -19.99 -8.06
C MET A 273 -15.48 -19.46 -9.43
N PRO A 274 -15.90 -18.20 -9.54
CA PRO A 274 -16.06 -17.57 -10.85
C PRO A 274 -14.70 -17.49 -11.55
N GLU A 275 -14.73 -17.47 -12.88
CA GLU A 275 -13.53 -17.17 -13.67
C GLU A 275 -12.96 -15.80 -13.23
N TRP A 276 -11.69 -15.78 -12.85
CA TRP A 276 -10.96 -14.56 -12.52
C TRP A 276 -10.50 -13.89 -13.81
N LEU A 277 -11.39 -13.07 -14.36
CA LEU A 277 -11.12 -12.29 -15.57
C LEU A 277 -9.95 -11.34 -15.36
N GLN A 278 -9.11 -11.18 -16.40
CA GLN A 278 -8.08 -10.14 -16.41
C GLN A 278 -8.71 -8.76 -16.28
N TYR A 279 -7.97 -7.82 -15.68
CA TYR A 279 -8.42 -6.44 -15.45
C TYR A 279 -8.87 -5.80 -16.76
N GLY A 280 -7.97 -5.72 -17.76
CA GLY A 280 -8.26 -5.24 -19.11
C GLY A 280 -8.93 -3.86 -19.17
N GLU A 281 -9.51 -3.54 -20.33
CA GLU A 281 -10.32 -2.32 -20.52
C GLU A 281 -11.61 -2.34 -19.67
N ASP A 282 -12.09 -3.56 -19.42
CA ASP A 282 -13.27 -3.85 -18.63
C ASP A 282 -13.11 -3.59 -17.13
N ARG A 283 -11.88 -3.36 -16.64
CA ARG A 283 -11.54 -3.15 -15.22
C ARG A 283 -12.11 -4.23 -14.29
N ASN A 284 -12.05 -5.50 -14.71
CA ASN A 284 -12.57 -6.60 -13.91
C ASN A 284 -11.74 -6.81 -12.63
N SER A 285 -12.41 -7.09 -11.52
CA SER A 285 -11.77 -7.39 -10.24
C SER A 285 -12.50 -8.53 -9.54
N MET A 286 -11.76 -9.50 -9.03
CA MET A 286 -12.31 -10.56 -8.18
C MET A 286 -12.62 -9.99 -6.79
N VAL A 287 -13.80 -10.28 -6.27
CA VAL A 287 -14.14 -10.03 -4.87
C VAL A 287 -14.05 -11.33 -4.08
N PHE A 288 -13.17 -11.37 -3.09
CA PHE A 288 -13.06 -12.49 -2.16
C PHE A 288 -14.05 -12.32 -1.01
N ASN A 289 -14.97 -13.27 -0.85
CA ASN A 289 -15.96 -13.28 0.22
C ASN A 289 -16.31 -14.71 0.62
N GLY A 290 -16.32 -15.01 1.92
CA GLY A 290 -16.53 -16.36 2.43
C GLY A 290 -17.92 -16.93 2.11
N TYR A 291 -18.91 -16.09 1.82
CA TYR A 291 -20.26 -16.51 1.45
C TYR A 291 -20.44 -16.71 -0.07
N GLY A 292 -19.39 -16.49 -0.85
CA GLY A 292 -19.39 -16.62 -2.31
C GLY A 292 -18.66 -15.45 -2.97
N SER A 293 -17.68 -15.77 -3.81
CA SER A 293 -16.91 -14.80 -4.59
C SER A 293 -17.56 -14.43 -5.91
N TRP A 294 -17.29 -13.22 -6.40
CA TRP A 294 -17.85 -12.69 -7.65
C TRP A 294 -16.89 -11.76 -8.38
N ILE A 295 -17.16 -11.49 -9.66
CA ILE A 295 -16.47 -10.44 -10.43
C ILE A 295 -17.21 -9.11 -10.31
N GLU A 296 -16.46 -8.05 -10.01
CA GLU A 296 -16.92 -6.68 -10.03
C GLU A 296 -16.15 -5.83 -11.05
N LYS A 297 -16.66 -4.63 -11.29
CA LYS A 297 -15.93 -3.56 -11.98
C LYS A 297 -15.23 -2.69 -10.92
N ASP A 298 -13.93 -2.44 -11.09
CA ASP A 298 -13.14 -1.60 -10.17
C ASP A 298 -13.44 -0.10 -10.35
N THR A 299 -14.67 0.31 -10.03
CA THR A 299 -15.23 1.66 -10.28
C THR A 299 -15.72 2.34 -9.00
N TYR A 300 -15.60 1.69 -7.85
CA TYR A 300 -15.96 2.32 -6.58
C TYR A 300 -15.09 3.55 -6.34
N ARG A 301 -15.71 4.64 -5.86
CA ARG A 301 -15.07 5.94 -5.55
C ARG A 301 -14.20 6.48 -6.70
N GLU A 302 -14.64 6.27 -7.94
CA GLU A 302 -13.89 6.61 -9.17
C GLU A 302 -13.29 8.02 -9.15
N GLU A 303 -14.12 9.04 -8.91
CA GLU A 303 -13.66 10.44 -8.93
C GLU A 303 -12.56 10.72 -7.90
N ALA A 304 -12.76 10.25 -6.66
CA ALA A 304 -11.83 10.45 -5.57
C ALA A 304 -10.50 9.70 -5.80
N ILE A 305 -10.56 8.45 -6.23
CA ILE A 305 -9.37 7.63 -6.50
C ILE A 305 -8.63 8.15 -7.74
N ARG A 306 -9.34 8.55 -8.81
CA ARG A 306 -8.70 9.19 -9.98
C ARG A 306 -7.96 10.45 -9.57
N TYR A 307 -8.59 11.32 -8.78
CA TYR A 307 -7.95 12.52 -8.26
C TYR A 307 -6.69 12.20 -7.44
N ILE A 308 -6.72 11.13 -6.64
CA ILE A 308 -5.56 10.64 -5.89
C ILE A 308 -4.43 10.22 -6.85
N ILE A 309 -4.74 9.40 -7.85
CA ILE A 309 -3.76 8.90 -8.81
C ILE A 309 -3.09 10.06 -9.57
N ASP A 310 -3.87 11.06 -9.99
CA ASP A 310 -3.40 12.17 -10.81
C ASP A 310 -2.67 13.27 -10.04
N ASN A 311 -3.12 13.58 -8.82
CA ASN A 311 -2.69 14.80 -8.12
C ASN A 311 -1.98 14.51 -6.79
N VAL A 312 -2.26 13.37 -6.17
CA VAL A 312 -1.83 13.09 -4.79
C VAL A 312 -0.65 12.13 -4.76
N LEU A 313 -0.68 11.07 -5.56
CA LEU A 313 0.43 10.13 -5.68
C LEU A 313 1.60 10.73 -6.46
N GLN A 314 1.32 11.55 -7.47
CA GLN A 314 2.34 12.26 -8.24
C GLN A 314 3.11 13.27 -7.39
N ASP A 315 2.50 13.76 -6.30
CA ASP A 315 3.08 14.83 -5.53
C ASP A 315 4.22 14.33 -4.62
N GLY A 316 5.44 14.79 -4.93
CA GLY A 316 6.65 14.46 -4.18
C GLY A 316 7.57 13.46 -4.86
N ALA A 317 7.20 12.88 -6.00
CA ALA A 317 8.18 12.15 -6.80
C ALA A 317 9.24 13.14 -7.33
N LEU A 318 10.49 12.96 -6.92
CA LEU A 318 11.59 13.82 -7.36
C LEU A 318 11.65 13.81 -8.89
N THR A 319 11.60 14.99 -9.50
CA THR A 319 11.80 15.14 -10.95
C THR A 319 13.21 14.70 -11.33
N ALA A 320 13.44 14.34 -12.61
CA ALA A 320 14.79 14.04 -13.11
C ALA A 320 15.80 15.17 -12.79
N LYS A 321 15.37 16.43 -12.85
CA LYS A 321 16.20 17.57 -12.44
C LYS A 321 16.53 17.58 -10.94
N GLN A 322 15.59 17.20 -10.08
CA GLN A 322 15.82 17.09 -8.63
C GLN A 322 16.60 15.82 -8.24
N GLN A 323 16.66 14.81 -9.12
CA GLN A 323 17.50 13.62 -8.94
C GLN A 323 18.98 13.92 -9.24
N LEU A 324 19.26 14.86 -10.15
CA LEU A 324 20.61 15.20 -10.63
C LEU A 324 21.34 16.27 -9.82
N VAL A 325 20.69 16.92 -8.84
CA VAL A 325 21.38 17.87 -7.94
C VAL A 325 21.98 17.10 -6.77
N ALA A 326 23.18 16.58 -6.98
CA ALA A 326 24.14 16.17 -5.96
C ALA A 326 25.55 16.27 -6.53
#